data_AF-R9RDW7-F1
#
_entry.id   AF-R9RDW7-F1
#
_cell.length_a   1.000
_cell.length_b   1.000
_cell.length_c   1.000
_cell.angle_alpha   90.00
_cell.angle_beta   90.00
_cell.angle_gamma   90.00
#
_symmetry.space_group_name_H-M   'P 1'
#
loop_
_entity.id
_entity.type
_entity.pdbx_description
1 polymer ?
#
loop_
_entity_poly.entity_id
_entity_poly.type
_entity_poly.pdbx_seq_one_letter_code
_entity_poly.pdbx_strand_id
1 'polypeptide(L)'
;MKKKMNKKDAIKSLNLIGDLNNTAKNFYSDTEYLKSEMYDKNNNLILTMNYKNNKMIVEQQIEGNKVKMINYFDGSNPMSGKLETYINGNLVSIMEIKNSIPEGEAKMFYPSGKLLSIFNVKKGKPEGMMKAFFENGKTKMIINFKNGVPDGEAIEYDEDGNILEKVLYKNGKIVK
;
A
#
# COMPACT_ATOMS: atom_id res chain seq x y z
N MET A 1 13.55 -14.57 -15.30
CA MET A 1 13.26 -14.14 -16.69
C MET A 1 12.08 -13.17 -16.67
N LYS A 2 12.28 -11.86 -16.87
CA LYS A 2 11.17 -10.87 -16.88
C LYS A 2 10.38 -11.04 -18.19
N LYS A 3 9.27 -11.78 -18.15
CA LYS A 3 8.40 -11.99 -19.31
C LYS A 3 7.58 -10.70 -19.53
N LYS A 4 7.86 -9.95 -20.62
CA LYS A 4 7.03 -8.80 -21.00
C LYS A 4 5.69 -9.33 -21.53
N MET A 5 4.59 -8.97 -20.88
CA MET A 5 3.24 -9.29 -21.30
C MET A 5 2.86 -8.43 -22.51
N ASN A 6 2.32 -9.05 -23.57
CA ASN A 6 1.87 -8.31 -24.75
C ASN A 6 0.49 -7.66 -24.50
N LYS A 7 0.10 -6.71 -25.37
CA LYS A 7 -1.14 -5.93 -25.23
C LYS A 7 -2.40 -6.81 -25.23
N LYS A 8 -2.45 -7.87 -26.02
CA LYS A 8 -3.61 -8.78 -26.12
C LYS A 8 -3.79 -9.59 -24.83
N ASP A 9 -2.69 -10.10 -24.29
CA ASP A 9 -2.68 -10.84 -23.03
C ASP A 9 -2.99 -9.94 -21.84
N ALA A 10 -2.55 -8.67 -21.89
CA ALA A 10 -2.90 -7.66 -20.91
C ALA A 10 -4.41 -7.36 -20.90
N ILE A 11 -5.03 -7.18 -22.08
CA ILE A 11 -6.48 -6.96 -22.22
C ILE A 11 -7.26 -8.18 -21.71
N LYS A 12 -6.83 -9.40 -22.07
CA LYS A 12 -7.47 -10.63 -21.58
C LYS A 12 -7.39 -10.74 -20.05
N SER A 13 -6.23 -10.43 -19.47
CA SER A 13 -6.02 -10.42 -18.02
C SER A 13 -6.88 -9.37 -17.32
N LEU A 14 -7.03 -8.17 -17.90
CA LEU A 14 -7.88 -7.11 -17.37
C LEU A 14 -9.37 -7.51 -17.35
N ASN A 15 -9.86 -8.17 -18.42
CA ASN A 15 -11.24 -8.67 -18.46
C ASN A 15 -11.48 -9.74 -17.39
N LEU A 16 -10.54 -10.66 -17.19
CA LEU A 16 -10.62 -11.69 -16.15
C LEU A 16 -10.69 -11.10 -14.73
N ILE A 17 -9.98 -9.99 -14.48
CA ILE A 17 -10.06 -9.27 -13.19
C ILE A 17 -11.47 -8.68 -12.99
N GLY A 18 -12.09 -8.16 -14.06
CA GLY A 18 -13.47 -7.68 -14.03
C GLY A 18 -14.46 -8.79 -13.69
N ASP A 19 -14.31 -9.97 -14.30
CA ASP A 19 -15.19 -11.12 -14.05
C ASP A 19 -15.02 -11.67 -12.63
N LEU A 20 -13.79 -11.75 -12.13
CA LEU A 20 -13.49 -12.14 -10.75
C LEU A 20 -14.09 -11.15 -9.74
N ASN A 21 -14.04 -9.85 -10.03
CA ASN A 21 -14.68 -8.82 -9.22
C ASN A 21 -16.19 -9.02 -9.12
N ASN A 22 -16.86 -9.24 -10.26
CA ASN A 22 -18.31 -9.45 -10.27
C ASN A 22 -18.69 -10.75 -9.56
N THR A 23 -17.92 -11.82 -9.78
CA THR A 23 -18.13 -13.12 -9.12
C THR A 23 -17.97 -12.99 -7.60
N ALA A 24 -16.91 -12.31 -7.14
CA ALA A 24 -16.69 -12.05 -5.72
C ALA A 24 -17.82 -11.21 -5.11
N LYS A 25 -18.23 -10.12 -5.78
CA LYS A 25 -19.36 -9.28 -5.32
C LYS A 25 -20.65 -10.08 -5.16
N ASN A 26 -20.99 -10.91 -6.15
CA ASN A 26 -22.19 -11.75 -6.11
C ASN A 26 -22.11 -12.83 -5.03
N PHE A 27 -20.93 -13.38 -4.76
CA PHE A 27 -20.76 -14.35 -3.68
C PHE A 27 -20.99 -13.71 -2.30
N TYR A 28 -20.47 -12.50 -2.09
CA TYR A 28 -20.57 -11.80 -0.81
C TYR A 28 -21.92 -11.09 -0.58
N SER A 29 -22.70 -10.81 -1.63
CA SER A 29 -24.01 -10.14 -1.49
C SER A 29 -25.01 -10.94 -0.66
N ASP A 30 -24.95 -12.27 -0.75
CA ASP A 30 -25.88 -13.17 -0.05
C ASP A 30 -25.24 -13.84 1.17
N THR A 31 -23.99 -13.47 1.49
CA THR A 31 -23.26 -14.01 2.64
C THR A 31 -23.50 -13.11 3.86
N GLU A 32 -23.98 -13.67 4.98
CA GLU A 32 -24.08 -12.92 6.25
C GLU A 32 -22.76 -12.94 7.04
N TYR A 33 -22.09 -14.10 7.01
CA TYR A 33 -20.85 -14.35 7.71
C TYR A 33 -20.01 -15.41 6.97
N LEU A 34 -18.70 -15.17 6.90
CA LEU A 34 -17.72 -16.17 6.44
C LEU A 34 -16.47 -16.07 7.31
N LYS A 35 -15.93 -17.23 7.68
CA LYS A 35 -14.59 -17.36 8.23
C LYS A 35 -13.84 -18.45 7.49
N SER A 36 -12.62 -18.13 7.06
CA SER A 36 -11.70 -19.06 6.41
C SER A 36 -10.31 -18.94 7.01
N GLU A 37 -9.63 -20.07 7.13
CA GLU A 37 -8.29 -20.19 7.69
C GLU A 37 -7.42 -21.00 6.71
N MET A 38 -6.20 -20.57 6.49
CA MET A 38 -5.22 -21.30 5.67
C MET A 38 -3.99 -21.60 6.50
N TYR A 39 -3.49 -22.83 6.37
CA TYR A 39 -2.33 -23.33 7.07
C TYR A 39 -1.23 -23.70 6.09
N ASP A 40 0.03 -23.56 6.51
CA ASP A 40 1.16 -24.10 5.75
C ASP A 40 1.28 -25.62 5.91
N LYS A 41 2.24 -26.24 5.22
CA LYS A 41 2.50 -27.69 5.28
C LYS A 41 2.91 -28.21 6.66
N ASN A 42 3.30 -27.32 7.57
CA ASN A 42 3.69 -27.62 8.94
C ASN A 42 2.55 -27.31 9.93
N ASN A 43 1.34 -27.04 9.43
CA ASN A 43 0.15 -26.71 10.20
C ASN A 43 0.20 -25.35 10.94
N ASN A 44 1.05 -24.43 10.49
CA ASN A 44 1.05 -23.05 11.00
C ASN A 44 -0.03 -22.23 10.28
N LEU A 45 -0.84 -21.48 11.02
CA LEU A 45 -1.83 -20.56 10.46
C LEU A 45 -1.13 -19.41 9.72
N ILE A 46 -1.37 -19.27 8.43
CA ILE A 46 -0.75 -18.24 7.58
C ILE A 46 -1.73 -17.18 7.08
N LEU A 47 -3.03 -17.47 7.08
CA LEU A 47 -4.07 -16.53 6.65
C LEU A 47 -5.38 -16.78 7.39
N THR A 48 -6.04 -15.71 7.80
CA THR A 48 -7.43 -15.71 8.26
C THR A 48 -8.22 -14.69 7.47
N MET A 49 -9.37 -15.10 6.94
CA MET A 49 -10.33 -14.23 6.29
C MET A 49 -11.62 -14.24 7.09
N ASN A 50 -12.08 -13.07 7.52
CA ASN A 50 -13.36 -12.88 8.17
C ASN A 50 -14.21 -11.92 7.35
N TYR A 51 -15.44 -12.30 7.05
CA TYR A 51 -16.43 -11.44 6.43
C TYR A 51 -17.66 -11.36 7.34
N LYS A 52 -18.11 -10.15 7.63
CA LYS A 52 -19.34 -9.90 8.39
C LYS A 52 -19.84 -8.49 8.11
N ASN A 53 -21.16 -8.30 8.00
CA ASN A 53 -21.78 -6.98 7.82
C ASN A 53 -21.16 -6.18 6.64
N ASN A 54 -20.96 -6.84 5.50
CA ASN A 54 -20.36 -6.23 4.30
C ASN A 54 -18.94 -5.66 4.53
N LYS A 55 -18.20 -6.22 5.50
CA LYS A 55 -16.78 -5.91 5.74
C LYS A 55 -15.97 -7.18 5.70
N MET A 56 -14.88 -7.17 4.93
CA MET A 56 -13.92 -8.26 4.86
C MET A 56 -12.61 -7.83 5.51
N ILE A 57 -12.08 -8.68 6.38
CA ILE A 57 -10.77 -8.53 6.99
C ILE A 57 -9.94 -9.75 6.60
N VAL A 58 -8.81 -9.53 5.94
CA VAL A 58 -7.85 -10.58 5.59
C VAL A 58 -6.56 -10.33 6.35
N GLU A 59 -6.26 -11.21 7.29
CA GLU A 59 -5.02 -11.20 8.06
C GLU A 59 -4.05 -12.23 7.50
N GLN A 60 -2.83 -11.83 7.18
CA GLN A 60 -1.77 -12.72 6.71
C GLN A 60 -0.56 -12.62 7.64
N GLN A 61 0.06 -13.75 7.96
CA GLN A 61 1.26 -13.85 8.78
C GLN A 61 2.39 -14.49 7.98
N ILE A 62 3.58 -13.91 8.04
CA ILE A 62 4.77 -14.34 7.30
C ILE A 62 5.96 -14.43 8.27
N GLU A 63 6.87 -15.36 8.02
CA GLU A 63 8.11 -15.56 8.81
C GLU A 63 7.88 -15.81 10.32
N GLY A 64 6.94 -16.69 10.68
CA GLY A 64 6.69 -17.00 12.09
C GLY A 64 6.17 -15.79 12.87
N ASN A 65 5.26 -15.03 12.24
CA ASN A 65 4.54 -13.89 12.80
C ASN A 65 5.36 -12.59 12.92
N LYS A 66 6.56 -12.55 12.33
CA LYS A 66 7.36 -11.33 12.25
C LYS A 66 6.69 -10.26 11.39
N VAL A 67 6.03 -10.66 10.31
CA VAL A 67 5.29 -9.74 9.46
C VAL A 67 3.82 -10.11 9.51
N LYS A 68 2.98 -9.14 9.87
CA LYS A 68 1.52 -9.26 9.84
C LYS A 68 0.95 -8.21 8.89
N MET A 69 0.13 -8.64 7.94
CA MET A 69 -0.60 -7.75 7.04
C MET A 69 -2.09 -7.90 7.30
N ILE A 70 -2.80 -6.78 7.42
CA ILE A 70 -4.25 -6.75 7.59
C ILE A 70 -4.85 -5.92 6.47
N ASN A 71 -5.67 -6.56 5.65
CA ASN A 71 -6.43 -5.88 4.61
C ASN A 71 -7.87 -5.71 5.06
N TYR A 72 -8.37 -4.49 4.96
CA TYR A 72 -9.75 -4.12 5.24
C TYR A 72 -10.42 -3.77 3.93
N PHE A 73 -11.42 -4.54 3.52
CA PHE A 73 -12.19 -4.29 2.30
C PHE A 73 -13.67 -4.08 2.60
N ASP A 74 -14.31 -3.29 1.75
CA ASP A 74 -15.77 -3.24 1.66
C ASP A 74 -16.24 -4.48 0.89
N GLY A 75 -17.25 -5.21 1.39
CA GLY A 75 -17.79 -6.39 0.73
C GLY A 75 -18.38 -6.11 -0.66
N SER A 76 -18.82 -4.86 -0.90
CA SER A 76 -19.28 -4.40 -2.21
C SER A 76 -18.12 -4.12 -3.19
N ASN A 77 -16.88 -4.04 -2.70
CA ASN A 77 -15.68 -3.81 -3.49
C ASN A 77 -14.47 -4.53 -2.85
N PRO A 78 -14.41 -5.88 -2.93
CA PRO A 78 -13.41 -6.68 -2.22
C PRO A 78 -11.97 -6.50 -2.74
N MET A 79 -11.76 -5.66 -3.75
CA MET A 79 -10.44 -5.32 -4.29
C MET A 79 -9.97 -3.92 -3.90
N SER A 80 -10.78 -3.13 -3.20
CA SER A 80 -10.38 -1.79 -2.75
C SER A 80 -10.62 -1.62 -1.26
N GLY A 81 -9.70 -0.95 -0.60
CA GLY A 81 -9.67 -0.92 0.85
C GLY A 81 -8.38 -0.35 1.39
N LYS A 82 -8.02 -0.80 2.58
CA LYS A 82 -6.82 -0.36 3.31
C LYS A 82 -5.98 -1.56 3.69
N LEU A 83 -4.67 -1.46 3.49
CA LEU A 83 -3.68 -2.41 3.97
C LEU A 83 -2.90 -1.80 5.13
N GLU A 84 -2.88 -2.49 6.26
CA GLU A 84 -2.00 -2.21 7.39
C GLU A 84 -0.90 -3.27 7.45
N THR A 85 0.34 -2.85 7.62
CA THR A 85 1.48 -3.77 7.78
C THR A 85 2.15 -3.53 9.12
N TYR A 86 2.38 -4.63 9.82
CA TYR A 86 3.05 -4.67 11.11
C TYR A 86 4.33 -5.51 10.99
N ILE A 87 5.40 -5.04 11.60
CA ILE A 87 6.67 -5.77 11.73
C ILE A 87 6.97 -5.90 13.22
N ASN A 88 7.12 -7.14 13.69
CA ASN A 88 7.32 -7.48 15.10
C ASN A 88 6.28 -6.80 16.03
N GLY A 89 5.03 -6.72 15.58
CA GLY A 89 3.92 -6.09 16.32
C GLY A 89 3.81 -4.57 16.17
N ASN A 90 4.80 -3.89 15.60
CA ASN A 90 4.75 -2.43 15.40
C ASN A 90 4.12 -2.10 14.04
N LEU A 91 3.16 -1.18 14.02
CA LEU A 91 2.58 -0.67 12.77
C LEU A 91 3.66 0.11 12.00
N VAL A 92 4.00 -0.35 10.80
CA VAL A 92 5.05 0.28 9.97
C VAL A 92 4.48 1.01 8.77
N SER A 93 3.28 0.63 8.29
CA SER A 93 2.64 1.31 7.17
C SER A 93 1.13 1.14 7.10
N ILE A 94 0.47 2.15 6.56
CA ILE A 94 -0.91 2.12 6.09
C ILE A 94 -0.92 2.50 4.61
N MET A 95 -1.60 1.73 3.77
CA MET A 95 -1.73 2.01 2.33
C MET A 95 -3.17 1.86 1.86
N GLU A 96 -3.62 2.77 0.99
CA GLU A 96 -4.84 2.58 0.21
C GLU A 96 -4.61 1.59 -0.94
N ILE A 97 -5.54 0.65 -1.08
CA ILE A 97 -5.55 -0.37 -2.12
C ILE A 97 -6.77 -0.11 -2.99
N LYS A 98 -6.59 -0.18 -4.31
CA LYS A 98 -7.67 -0.13 -5.28
C LYS A 98 -7.40 -1.12 -6.38
N ASN A 99 -8.40 -1.92 -6.75
CA ASN A 99 -8.26 -2.99 -7.74
C ASN A 99 -7.05 -3.90 -7.45
N SER A 100 -6.83 -4.25 -6.18
CA SER A 100 -5.74 -5.09 -5.69
C SER A 100 -4.32 -4.54 -5.86
N ILE A 101 -4.17 -3.24 -6.15
CA ILE A 101 -2.86 -2.57 -6.20
C ILE A 101 -2.86 -1.33 -5.30
N PRO A 102 -1.69 -0.90 -4.78
CA PRO A 102 -1.58 0.37 -4.07
C PRO A 102 -1.97 1.55 -4.96
N GLU A 103 -2.98 2.31 -4.54
CA GLU A 103 -3.47 3.51 -5.22
C GLU A 103 -4.19 4.41 -4.21
N GLY A 104 -3.70 5.63 -4.05
CA GLY A 104 -4.15 6.58 -3.05
C GLY A 104 -3.08 6.93 -2.02
N GLU A 105 -3.50 7.33 -0.83
CA GLU A 105 -2.60 7.77 0.23
C GLU A 105 -1.85 6.58 0.88
N ALA A 106 -0.57 6.79 1.16
CA ALA A 106 0.27 5.87 1.91
C ALA A 106 0.99 6.61 3.04
N LYS A 107 1.08 5.96 4.20
CA LYS A 107 1.76 6.45 5.40
C LYS A 107 2.75 5.41 5.89
N MET A 108 3.93 5.87 6.28
CA MET A 108 4.95 5.06 6.95
C MET A 108 5.18 5.59 8.35
N PHE A 109 5.56 4.72 9.28
CA PHE A 109 5.70 5.06 10.69
C PHE A 109 7.06 4.63 11.24
N TYR A 110 7.55 5.41 12.21
CA TYR A 110 8.67 5.03 13.05
C TYR A 110 8.29 3.89 14.00
N PRO A 111 9.26 3.17 14.59
CA PRO A 111 8.99 2.18 15.63
C PRO A 111 8.22 2.75 16.84
N SER A 112 8.34 4.04 17.12
CA SER A 112 7.56 4.75 18.15
C SER A 112 6.08 4.96 17.79
N GLY A 113 5.68 4.65 16.56
CA GLY A 113 4.34 4.90 16.01
C GLY A 113 4.14 6.31 15.46
N LYS A 114 5.15 7.19 15.52
CA LYS A 114 5.08 8.52 14.93
C LYS A 114 5.18 8.47 13.41
N LEU A 115 4.55 9.43 12.73
CA LEU A 115 4.53 9.50 11.27
C LEU A 115 5.95 9.76 10.73
N LEU A 116 6.46 8.83 9.92
CA LEU A 116 7.73 8.95 9.22
C LEU A 116 7.56 9.64 7.88
N SER A 117 6.55 9.24 7.10
CA SER A 117 6.27 9.86 5.81
C SER A 117 4.83 9.66 5.37
N ILE A 118 4.39 10.55 4.47
CA ILE A 118 3.12 10.50 3.79
C ILE A 118 3.31 10.83 2.31
N PHE A 119 2.70 10.05 1.44
CA PHE A 119 2.80 10.22 -0.01
C PHE A 119 1.59 9.59 -0.71
N ASN A 120 1.40 9.95 -1.98
CA ASN A 120 0.39 9.32 -2.81
C ASN A 120 1.02 8.31 -3.77
N VAL A 121 0.26 7.27 -4.07
CA VAL A 121 0.61 6.22 -5.03
C VAL A 121 -0.42 6.21 -6.14
N LYS A 122 0.02 6.13 -7.38
CA LYS A 122 -0.83 6.00 -8.57
C LYS A 122 -0.33 4.84 -9.41
N LYS A 123 -1.18 3.85 -9.67
CA LYS A 123 -0.82 2.63 -10.40
C LYS A 123 0.43 1.94 -9.81
N GLY A 124 0.50 1.85 -8.48
CA GLY A 124 1.62 1.25 -7.77
C GLY A 124 2.93 2.04 -7.76
N LYS A 125 2.93 3.32 -8.17
CA LYS A 125 4.12 4.19 -8.16
C LYS A 125 3.88 5.49 -7.39
N PRO A 126 4.90 6.04 -6.69
CA PRO A 126 4.79 7.38 -6.08
C PRO A 126 4.37 8.45 -7.10
N GLU A 127 3.43 9.30 -6.71
CA GLU A 127 2.89 10.38 -7.54
C GLU A 127 2.56 11.59 -6.66
N GLY A 128 2.95 12.78 -7.13
CA GLY A 128 2.75 14.02 -6.42
C GLY A 128 3.73 14.21 -5.25
N MET A 129 3.33 15.04 -4.30
CA MET A 129 4.17 15.43 -3.18
C MET A 129 4.27 14.32 -2.12
N MET A 130 5.50 13.98 -1.76
CA MET A 130 5.85 13.23 -0.56
C MET A 130 6.38 14.18 0.50
N LYS A 131 5.97 13.97 1.75
CA LYS A 131 6.57 14.61 2.93
C LYS A 131 7.13 13.53 3.85
N ALA A 132 8.34 13.73 4.33
CA ALA A 132 8.91 12.97 5.43
C ALA A 132 9.12 13.87 6.64
N PHE A 133 9.06 13.29 7.83
CA PHE A 133 9.13 13.99 9.10
C PHE A 133 10.22 13.38 9.97
N PHE A 134 10.82 14.21 10.81
CA PHE A 134 11.59 13.73 11.96
C PHE A 134 10.65 13.16 13.01
N GLU A 135 11.21 12.40 13.94
CA GLU A 135 10.44 11.81 15.04
C GLU A 135 9.90 12.87 16.03
N ASN A 136 10.39 14.11 15.98
CA ASN A 136 9.81 15.25 16.68
C ASN A 136 8.59 15.87 15.95
N GLY A 137 8.23 15.37 14.76
CA GLY A 137 7.11 15.82 13.94
C GLY A 137 7.44 16.97 12.97
N LYS A 138 8.65 17.56 13.05
CA LYS A 138 9.09 18.58 12.09
C LYS A 138 9.35 17.96 10.72
N THR A 139 9.14 18.75 9.67
CA THR A 139 9.41 18.32 8.29
C THR A 139 10.90 18.02 8.13
N LYS A 140 11.20 16.81 7.66
CA LYS A 140 12.55 16.38 7.28
C LYS A 140 12.80 16.59 5.80
N MET A 141 11.81 16.27 4.96
CA MET A 141 11.98 16.32 3.51
C MET A 141 10.65 16.58 2.81
N ILE A 142 10.69 17.35 1.73
CA ILE A 142 9.60 17.47 0.76
C ILE A 142 10.17 17.16 -0.61
N ILE A 143 9.50 16.32 -1.38
CA ILE A 143 9.90 15.97 -2.75
C ILE A 143 8.68 15.63 -3.59
N ASN A 144 8.68 16.05 -4.85
CA ASN A 144 7.63 15.70 -5.80
C ASN A 144 8.04 14.52 -6.69
N PHE A 145 7.09 13.62 -6.93
CA PHE A 145 7.23 12.49 -7.84
C PHE A 145 6.25 12.60 -9.01
N LYS A 146 6.68 12.10 -10.17
CA LYS A 146 5.84 11.90 -11.35
C LYS A 146 6.16 10.54 -11.97
N ASN A 147 5.16 9.68 -12.10
CA ASN A 147 5.31 8.31 -12.60
C ASN A 147 6.39 7.49 -11.85
N GLY A 148 6.54 7.74 -10.55
CA GLY A 148 7.51 7.07 -9.68
C GLY A 148 8.94 7.56 -9.75
N VAL A 149 9.22 8.67 -10.44
CA VAL A 149 10.54 9.33 -10.42
C VAL A 149 10.44 10.74 -9.86
N PRO A 150 11.48 11.27 -9.17
CA PRO A 150 11.52 12.66 -8.76
C PRO A 150 11.30 13.63 -9.94
N ASP A 151 10.35 14.54 -9.81
CA ASP A 151 10.10 15.61 -10.79
C ASP A 151 9.59 16.85 -10.06
N GLY A 152 10.38 17.92 -10.07
CA GLY A 152 10.14 19.13 -9.30
C GLY A 152 11.16 19.33 -8.18
N GLU A 153 10.85 20.26 -7.29
CA GLU A 153 11.72 20.66 -6.19
C GLU A 153 11.75 19.58 -5.09
N ALA A 154 12.96 19.32 -4.59
CA ALA A 154 13.22 18.55 -3.39
C ALA A 154 13.94 19.44 -2.38
N ILE A 155 13.47 19.46 -1.14
CA ILE A 155 14.06 20.21 -0.04
C ILE A 155 14.25 19.27 1.14
N GLU A 156 15.46 19.26 1.68
CA GLU A 156 15.81 18.60 2.94
C GLU A 156 16.08 19.64 4.02
N TYR A 157 15.57 19.37 5.22
CA TYR A 157 15.70 20.22 6.39
C TYR A 157 16.45 19.50 7.49
N ASP A 158 17.13 20.25 8.35
CA ASP A 158 17.62 19.74 9.64
C ASP A 158 16.50 19.73 10.70
N GLU A 159 16.82 19.23 11.90
CA GLU A 159 15.86 19.17 13.01
C GLU A 159 15.45 20.54 13.57
N ASP A 160 16.20 21.61 13.26
CA ASP A 160 15.87 22.98 13.64
C ASP A 160 14.95 23.65 12.62
N GLY A 161 14.86 23.09 11.41
CA GLY A 161 14.05 23.57 10.30
C GLY A 161 14.85 24.38 9.27
N ASN A 162 16.17 24.41 9.37
CA ASN A 162 17.02 25.04 8.37
C ASN A 162 17.13 24.14 7.13
N ILE A 163 17.23 24.76 5.96
CA ILE A 163 17.42 24.03 4.70
C ILE A 163 18.86 23.51 4.65
N LEU A 164 19.01 22.19 4.59
CA LEU A 164 20.29 21.53 4.35
C LEU A 164 20.59 21.45 2.86
N GLU A 165 19.58 21.06 2.08
CA GLU A 165 19.73 20.86 0.65
C GLU A 165 18.46 21.29 -0.08
N LYS A 166 18.66 21.85 -1.27
CA LYS A 166 17.58 22.21 -2.19
C LYS A 166 17.99 21.87 -3.61
N VAL A 167 17.30 20.92 -4.21
CA VAL A 167 17.64 20.35 -5.52
C VAL A 167 16.41 20.40 -6.42
N LEU A 168 16.62 20.72 -7.70
CA LEU A 168 15.55 20.64 -8.70
C LEU A 168 15.73 19.37 -9.53
N TYR A 169 14.70 18.52 -9.59
CA TYR A 169 14.69 17.32 -10.42
C TYR A 169 13.84 17.50 -11.69
N LYS A 170 14.30 16.91 -12.79
CA LYS A 170 13.51 16.68 -14.00
C LYS A 170 13.66 15.24 -14.48
N ASN A 171 12.55 14.50 -14.52
CA ASN A 171 12.52 13.09 -14.91
C ASN A 171 13.58 12.23 -14.17
N GLY A 172 13.72 12.46 -12.86
CA GLY A 172 14.66 11.75 -11.99
C GLY A 172 16.12 12.23 -12.06
N LYS A 173 16.42 13.29 -12.81
CA LYS A 173 17.77 13.87 -12.90
C LYS A 173 17.84 15.23 -12.25
N ILE A 174 18.93 15.51 -11.54
CA ILE A 174 19.22 16.84 -11.00
C ILE A 174 19.44 17.81 -12.16
N VAL A 175 18.79 18.96 -12.10
CA VAL A 175 18.97 20.06 -13.08
C VAL A 175 19.51 21.33 -12.44
N LYS A 176 19.43 21.46 -11.10
CA LYS A 176 20.02 22.55 -10.34
C LYS A 176 20.26 22.11 -8.90
#